data_AF-A0A3A1PD51-F1
#
_entry.id   AF-A0A3A1PD51-F1
#
_cell.length_a   1.000
_cell.length_b   1.000
_cell.length_c   1.000
_cell.angle_alpha   90.00
_cell.angle_beta   90.00
_cell.angle_gamma   90.00
#
_symmetry.space_group_name_H-M   'P 1'
#
loop_
_entity.id
_entity.type
_entity.pdbx_description
1 polymer ?
#
loop_
_entity_poly.entity_id
_entity_poly.type
_entity_poly.pdbx_seq_one_letter_code
_entity_poly.pdbx_strand_id
1 'polypeptide(L)' 'MSEHLSDSALRLCGELCRSLGWPPQAFWQATPAEIFCIFANQNGDPAEGLTRGELAALLEQDRHE' A
#
# COMPACT_ATOMS: atom_id res chain seq x y z
N MET A 1 -27.33 -7.57 3.23
CA MET A 1 -26.21 -8.03 4.09
C MET A 1 -25.07 -7.07 3.84
N SER A 2 -24.72 -6.24 4.82
CA SER A 2 -23.60 -5.32 4.69
C SER A 2 -22.34 -6.11 5.01
N GLU A 3 -21.51 -6.41 4.02
CA GLU A 3 -20.21 -7.01 4.27
C GLU A 3 -19.32 -5.93 4.90
N HIS A 4 -19.01 -6.11 6.19
CA HIS A 4 -18.13 -5.20 6.89
C HIS A 4 -16.68 -5.54 6.53
N LEU A 5 -15.95 -4.53 6.03
CA LEU A 5 -14.50 -4.63 5.91
C LEU A 5 -13.89 -4.90 7.29
N SER A 6 -12.83 -5.71 7.32
CA SER A 6 -12.06 -5.90 8.54
C SER A 6 -11.41 -4.59 8.99
N ASP A 7 -11.13 -4.46 10.30
CA ASP A 7 -10.48 -3.26 10.86
C ASP A 7 -9.14 -2.97 10.14
N SER A 8 -8.38 -4.02 9.82
CA SER A 8 -7.13 -3.91 9.04
C SER A 8 -7.36 -3.36 7.64
N ALA A 9 -8.42 -3.78 6.96
CA ALA A 9 -8.75 -3.26 5.63
C ALA A 9 -9.11 -1.77 5.71
N LEU A 10 -9.90 -1.36 6.70
CA LEU A 10 -10.26 0.05 6.91
C LEU A 10 -9.04 0.93 7.18
N ARG A 11 -8.07 0.44 7.99
CA ARG A 11 -6.81 1.15 8.24
C ARG A 11 -6.01 1.34 6.94
N LEU A 12 -5.90 0.29 6.13
CA LEU A 12 -5.20 0.38 4.84
C LEU A 12 -5.87 1.36 3.88
N CYS A 13 -7.21 1.40 3.81
CA CYS A 13 -7.94 2.39 3.01
C CYS A 13 -7.61 3.83 3.45
N GLY A 14 -7.57 4.07 4.77
CA GLY A 14 -7.21 5.37 5.33
C GLY A 14 -5.77 5.78 4.99
N GLU A 15 -4.82 4.86 5.13
CA GLU A 15 -3.41 5.12 4.79
C GLU A 15 -3.22 5.38 3.30
N LEU A 16 -3.94 4.67 2.44
CA LEU A 16 -3.91 4.89 0.99
C LEU A 16 -4.46 6.28 0.61
N CYS A 17 -5.55 6.72 1.23
CA CYS A 17 -6.07 8.07 1.03
C CYS A 17 -5.04 9.13 1.47
N ARG A 18 -4.38 8.91 2.61
CA ARG A 18 -3.37 9.83 3.14
C ARG A 18 -2.12 9.90 2.26
N SER A 19 -1.63 8.77 1.77
CA SER A 19 -0.42 8.72 0.93
C SER A 19 -0.63 9.36 -0.44
N LEU A 20 -1.83 9.21 -1.02
CA LEU A 20 -2.19 9.78 -2.32
C LEU A 20 -2.78 11.20 -2.22
N GLY A 21 -3.02 11.70 -1.00
CA GLY A 21 -3.68 12.99 -0.77
C GLY A 21 -5.14 13.04 -1.24
N TRP A 22 -5.79 11.87 -1.31
CA TRP A 22 -7.14 11.75 -1.84
C TRP A 22 -8.21 12.02 -0.77
N PRO A 23 -9.31 12.72 -1.12
CA PRO A 23 -10.49 12.73 -0.28
C PRO A 23 -11.13 11.33 -0.25
N PRO A 24 -11.86 10.95 0.83
CA PRO A 24 -12.48 9.62 0.94
C PRO A 24 -13.39 9.26 -0.24
N GLN A 25 -14.06 10.25 -0.84
CA GLN A 25 -14.95 10.05 -1.99
C GLN A 25 -14.19 9.50 -3.21
N ALA A 26 -12.95 9.95 -3.43
CA ALA A 26 -12.14 9.50 -4.56
C ALA A 26 -11.73 8.02 -4.40
N PHE A 27 -11.40 7.60 -3.17
CA PHE A 27 -11.12 6.19 -2.88
C PHE A 27 -12.30 5.28 -3.21
N TRP A 28 -13.52 5.65 -2.80
CA TRP A 28 -14.71 4.84 -3.06
C TRP A 28 -15.16 4.82 -4.53
N GLN A 29 -14.67 5.75 -5.35
CA GLN A 29 -14.91 5.76 -6.79
C GLN A 29 -13.87 4.97 -7.57
N ALA A 30 -12.66 4.83 -7.03
CA ALA A 30 -11.59 4.08 -7.67
C ALA A 30 -11.87 2.57 -7.61
N THR A 31 -11.67 1.90 -8.74
CA THR A 31 -11.76 0.45 -8.83
C THR A 31 -10.50 -0.22 -8.25
N PRO A 32 -10.59 -1.47 -7.77
CA PRO A 32 -9.40 -2.19 -7.31
C PRO A 32 -8.29 -2.30 -8.36
N ALA A 33 -8.64 -2.40 -9.65
CA ALA A 33 -7.67 -2.45 -10.75
C ALA A 33 -6.94 -1.11 -10.91
N GLU A 34 -7.65 0.01 -10.83
CA GLU A 34 -7.03 1.35 -10.87
C GLU A 34 -6.10 1.57 -9.67
N ILE A 35 -6.50 1.12 -8.47
CA ILE A 35 -5.65 1.16 -7.28
C ILE A 35 -4.39 0.31 -7.49
N PHE A 36 -4.52 -0.89 -8.06
CA PHE A 36 -3.37 -1.75 -8.34
C PHE A 36 -2.37 -1.08 -9.30
N CYS A 37 -2.84 -0.41 -10.34
CA CYS A 37 -1.98 0.30 -11.30
C CYS A 37 -1.10 1.37 -10.66
N ILE A 38 -1.49 1.94 -9.51
CA ILE A 38 -0.68 2.93 -8.78
C ILE A 38 0.58 2.28 -8.19
N PHE A 39 0.50 1.00 -7.80
CA PHE A 39 1.58 0.27 -7.14
C PHE A 39 2.24 -0.78 -8.05
N ALA A 40 1.75 -0.95 -9.27
CA ALA A 40 2.36 -1.85 -10.24
C ALA A 40 3.67 -1.25 -10.78
N ASN A 41 4.61 -2.12 -11.13
CA ASN A 41 5.82 -1.69 -11.83
C ASN A 41 5.52 -1.36 -13.30
N GLN A 42 6.55 -0.92 -14.04
CA GLN A 42 6.45 -0.49 -15.44
C GLN A 42 5.87 -1.57 -16.39
N ASN A 43 5.99 -2.85 -16.01
CA ASN A 43 5.53 -4.00 -16.78
C ASN A 43 4.12 -4.45 -16.36
N GLY A 44 3.50 -3.80 -15.37
CA GLY A 44 2.18 -4.16 -14.83
C GLY A 44 2.22 -5.29 -13.80
N ASP A 45 3.40 -5.78 -13.42
CA ASP A 45 3.53 -6.74 -12.33
C ASP A 45 3.43 -6.02 -10.97
N PRO A 46 3.00 -6.71 -9.90
CA PRO A 46 3.08 -6.15 -8.55
C PRO A 46 4.52 -5.69 -8.29
N ALA A 47 4.72 -4.44 -7.84
CA ALA A 47 6.04 -4.02 -7.41
C ALA A 47 6.49 -4.94 -6.26
N GLU A 48 7.68 -5.53 -6.40
CA GLU A 48 8.29 -6.29 -5.31
C GLU A 48 8.58 -5.32 -4.15
N GLY A 49 7.86 -5.52 -3.06
CA GLY A 49 8.10 -4.79 -1.82
C GLY A 49 9.36 -5.29 -1.12
N LEU A 50 9.90 -4.45 -0.25
CA LEU A 50 11.01 -4.82 0.62
C LEU A 50 10.63 -5.98 1.53
N THR A 51 11.42 -7.05 1.52
CA THR A 51 11.26 -8.16 2.45
C THR A 51 11.73 -7.79 3.85
N ARG A 52 11.25 -8.54 4.87
CA ARG A 52 11.75 -8.36 6.24
C ARG A 52 13.25 -8.61 6.37
N GLY A 53 13.80 -9.54 5.59
CA GLY A 53 15.24 -9.85 5.62
C GLY A 53 16.08 -8.70 5.08
N GLU A 54 15.64 -8.10 3.96
CA GLU A 54 16.31 -6.93 3.38
C GLU A 54 16.21 -5.71 4.29
N LEU A 55 15.04 -5.47 4.90
CA LEU A 55 14.89 -4.39 5.88
C LEU A 55 15.84 -4.58 7.08
N ALA A 56 15.95 -5.81 7.59
CA ALA A 56 16.86 -6.10 8.69
C ALA A 56 18.33 -5.86 8.31
N ALA A 57 18.72 -6.23 7.08
CA ALA A 57 20.06 -5.97 6.57
C ALA A 57 20.38 -4.47 6.45
N LEU A 58 19.42 -3.66 5.95
CA LEU A 58 19.58 -2.20 5.86
C LEU A 58 19.74 -1.55 7.24
N LEU A 59 18.95 -1.98 8.22
CA LEU A 59 19.03 -1.48 9.60
C LEU A 59 20.32 -1.90 10.32
N GLU A 60 20.89 -3.05 9.96
CA GLU A 60 22.20 -3.47 10.47
C GLU A 60 23.30 -2.60 9.88
N GLN A 61 23.27 -2.34 8.56
CA GLN A 61 24.25 -1.49 7.90
C GLN A 61 24.30 -0.08 8.50
N ASP A 62 23.14 0.58 8.71
CA ASP A 62 23.03 1.91 9.32
C ASP A 62 23.62 1.98 10.74
N ARG A 63 23.63 0.87 11.48
CA ARG A 63 24.18 0.81 12.85
C ARG A 63 25.72 0.75 12.88
N HIS A 64 26.35 0.32 11.80
CA HIS A 64 27.81 0.18 11.69
C HIS A 64 28.48 1.34 10.95
N GLU A 65 27.71 2.38 10.58
CA GLU A 65 28.18 3.67 10.05
C GLU A 65 28.18 4.75 11.14
#